data_AF-A0A7W1QDR7-F1
#
_entry.id   AF-A0A7W1QDR7-F1
#
_cell.length_a   1.000
_cell.length_b   1.000
_cell.length_c   1.000
_cell.angle_alpha   90.00
_cell.angle_beta   90.00
_cell.angle_gamma   90.00
#
_symmetry.space_group_name_H-M   'P 1'
#
loop_
_entity.id
_entity.type
_entity.pdbx_description
1 polymer ?
#
loop_
_entity_poly.entity_id
_entity_poly.type
_entity_poly.pdbx_seq_one_letter_code
_entity_poly.pdbx_strand_id
1 'polypeptide(L)'
;MLFDLRGRGRRRTVRVIYLSLAILMGGGLVLFGIGSNTSGGGILDAVVGEGASNSATGTIDKRIKAAAAKAQANPKDPDAWAQLASLRYQRAGIDGIGADDITYTAKGKQKLALATDAWERHLDLDPEKPDVRVAKFMVQAYAKTGIEQPAKAVQAMQIVTAAEDPPSSNLYAQLAQLAYTAKDLRTGDLAADKAVELADDKDKKQLRTALEGLKAQALKPDATTTAPS
;
A
#
# COMPACT_ATOMS: atom_id res chain seq x y z
N MET A 1 26.40 -53.41 -4.41
CA MET A 1 26.34 -53.97 -5.79
C MET A 1 25.32 -53.14 -6.55
N LEU A 2 25.80 -52.13 -7.26
CA LEU A 2 26.01 -52.18 -8.71
C LEU A 2 24.67 -52.24 -9.48
N PHE A 3 23.90 -51.15 -9.42
CA PHE A 3 22.86 -50.92 -10.42
C PHE A 3 23.49 -50.20 -11.61
N ASP A 4 23.80 -51.04 -12.58
CA ASP A 4 24.31 -50.78 -13.90
C ASP A 4 23.54 -49.66 -14.61
N LEU A 5 24.24 -48.57 -14.95
CA LEU A 5 23.75 -47.43 -15.72
C LEU A 5 24.13 -47.55 -17.21
N ARG A 6 24.05 -48.76 -17.78
CA ARG A 6 24.23 -49.01 -19.21
C ARG A 6 22.92 -48.90 -19.99
N GLY A 7 22.57 -47.67 -20.34
CA GLY A 7 21.57 -47.36 -21.36
C GLY A 7 21.93 -46.06 -22.08
N ARG A 8 22.49 -46.16 -23.29
CA ARG A 8 23.11 -45.08 -24.08
C ARG A 8 22.18 -43.89 -24.40
N GLY A 9 20.87 -44.03 -24.20
CA GLY A 9 19.87 -42.96 -24.34
C GLY A 9 19.54 -42.17 -23.07
N ARG A 10 19.80 -42.72 -21.87
CA ARG A 10 19.36 -42.09 -20.60
C ARG A 10 20.14 -40.81 -20.27
N ARG A 11 21.36 -40.66 -20.80
CA ARG A 11 22.16 -39.43 -20.59
C ARG A 11 21.50 -38.20 -21.21
N ARG A 12 20.81 -38.33 -22.35
CA ARG A 12 20.10 -37.19 -22.96
C ARG A 12 18.84 -36.85 -22.17
N THR A 13 18.03 -37.84 -21.82
CA THR A 13 16.81 -37.63 -21.03
C THR A 13 17.12 -37.03 -19.66
N VAL A 14 18.12 -37.57 -18.96
CA VAL A 14 18.57 -37.05 -17.66
C VAL A 14 19.12 -35.63 -17.80
N ARG A 15 19.88 -35.35 -18.87
CA ARG A 15 20.40 -33.99 -19.13
C ARG A 15 19.30 -32.99 -19.47
N VAL A 16 18.25 -33.41 -20.18
CA VAL A 16 17.06 -32.58 -20.46
C VAL A 16 16.28 -32.31 -19.18
N ILE A 17 16.09 -33.32 -18.33
CA ILE A 17 15.40 -33.17 -17.04
C ILE A 17 16.17 -32.22 -16.11
N TYR A 18 17.50 -32.36 -16.02
CA TYR A 18 18.32 -31.44 -15.22
C TYR A 18 18.43 -30.05 -15.84
N LEU A 19 18.42 -29.91 -17.17
CA LEU A 19 18.33 -28.59 -17.82
C LEU A 19 16.96 -27.93 -17.57
N SER A 20 15.86 -28.69 -17.64
CA SER A 20 14.54 -28.16 -17.29
C SER A 20 14.44 -27.83 -15.81
N LEU A 21 15.02 -28.64 -14.92
CA LEU A 21 15.08 -28.31 -13.49
C LEU A 21 15.98 -27.10 -13.22
N ALA A 22 17.10 -26.95 -13.93
CA ALA A 22 17.96 -25.77 -13.81
C ALA A 22 17.30 -24.50 -14.34
N ILE A 23 16.47 -24.60 -15.38
CA ILE A 23 15.66 -23.49 -15.89
C ILE A 23 14.46 -23.22 -14.98
N LEU A 24 13.89 -24.22 -14.30
CA LEU A 24 12.85 -24.01 -13.28
C LEU A 24 13.42 -23.39 -12.00
N MET A 25 14.59 -23.85 -11.55
CA MET A 25 15.27 -23.31 -10.36
C MET A 25 15.93 -21.96 -10.64
N GLY A 26 16.48 -21.73 -11.84
CA GLY A 26 17.07 -20.44 -12.25
C GLY A 26 16.04 -19.45 -12.82
N GLY A 27 15.04 -19.91 -13.56
CA GLY A 27 13.98 -19.09 -14.14
C GLY A 27 12.90 -18.69 -13.14
N GLY A 28 12.71 -19.45 -12.05
CA GLY A 28 11.85 -19.07 -10.94
C GLY A 28 12.34 -17.81 -10.19
N LEU A 29 13.64 -17.54 -10.21
CA LEU A 29 14.25 -16.40 -9.49
C LEU A 29 14.47 -15.16 -10.38
N VAL A 30 14.49 -15.33 -11.71
CA VAL A 30 14.70 -14.21 -12.66
C VAL A 30 13.37 -13.65 -13.18
N LEU A 31 12.29 -14.43 -13.17
CA LEU A 31 10.93 -13.98 -13.55
C LEU A 31 10.05 -13.60 -12.35
N PHE A 32 10.48 -13.92 -11.12
CA PHE A 32 9.83 -13.53 -9.88
C PHE A 32 10.90 -12.91 -8.96
N GLY A 33 11.16 -11.63 -9.18
CA GLY A 33 12.25 -10.87 -8.54
C GLY A 33 12.09 -10.74 -7.04
N ILE A 34 12.62 -11.70 -6.28
CA ILE A 34 12.86 -11.58 -4.84
C ILE A 34 14.26 -12.13 -4.53
N GLY A 35 15.22 -11.19 -4.46
CA GLY A 35 16.31 -11.18 -3.47
C GLY A 35 17.49 -12.15 -3.63
N SER A 36 18.60 -11.65 -4.17
CA SER A 36 19.92 -12.06 -3.68
C SER A 36 20.85 -10.85 -3.51
N ASN A 37 21.46 -10.80 -2.34
CA ASN A 37 22.16 -9.69 -1.70
C ASN A 37 23.54 -9.40 -2.32
N THR A 38 23.58 -8.69 -3.45
CA THR A 38 24.79 -8.02 -3.94
C THR A 38 24.46 -6.56 -4.25
N SER A 39 25.14 -5.68 -3.54
CA SER A 39 25.15 -4.24 -3.73
C SER A 39 25.22 -3.85 -5.21
N GLY A 40 24.24 -3.06 -5.66
CA GLY A 40 24.26 -2.33 -6.93
C GLY A 40 24.00 -3.16 -8.18
N GLY A 41 22.81 -3.01 -8.75
CA GLY A 41 22.53 -3.31 -10.17
C GLY A 41 21.72 -4.57 -10.43
N GLY A 42 20.41 -4.43 -10.53
CA GLY A 42 19.51 -5.49 -11.03
C GLY A 42 18.07 -4.99 -11.24
N ILE A 43 17.57 -5.15 -12.48
CA ILE A 43 16.22 -4.84 -13.06
C ILE A 43 15.58 -3.47 -12.81
N LEU A 44 15.77 -2.86 -11.64
CA LEU A 44 15.48 -1.45 -11.42
C LEU A 44 16.40 -0.59 -12.29
N ASP A 45 17.69 -0.91 -12.42
CA ASP A 45 18.61 -0.13 -13.27
C ASP A 45 18.35 -0.31 -14.80
N ALA A 46 17.72 -1.41 -15.22
CA ALA A 46 17.32 -1.62 -16.61
C ALA A 46 15.97 -0.95 -16.97
N VAL A 47 15.15 -0.60 -15.97
CA VAL A 47 13.90 0.16 -16.12
C VAL A 47 14.08 1.64 -15.73
N VAL A 48 15.13 1.96 -14.98
CA VAL A 48 15.58 3.31 -14.61
C VAL A 48 16.65 3.82 -15.59
N GLY A 49 16.89 3.13 -16.71
CA GLY A 49 17.61 3.70 -17.85
C GLY A 49 16.75 4.74 -18.56
N GLU A 50 16.83 6.00 -18.10
CA GLU A 50 16.54 7.34 -18.69
C GLU A 50 15.44 7.55 -19.77
N GLY A 51 14.65 6.53 -20.12
CA GLY A 51 13.68 6.52 -21.22
C GLY A 51 12.38 5.74 -20.95
N ALA A 52 12.36 4.81 -19.98
CA ALA A 52 11.13 4.08 -19.61
C ALA A 52 10.26 4.84 -18.58
N SER A 53 10.86 5.65 -17.72
CA SER A 53 10.13 6.53 -16.80
C SER A 53 9.29 7.57 -17.55
N ASN A 54 9.81 8.12 -18.66
CA ASN A 54 9.09 9.12 -19.48
C ASN A 54 7.88 8.54 -20.23
N SER A 55 7.93 7.29 -20.68
CA SER A 55 6.82 6.66 -21.42
C SER A 55 5.66 6.24 -20.50
N ALA A 56 5.98 5.71 -19.31
CA ALA A 56 4.99 5.41 -18.25
C ALA A 56 4.32 6.69 -17.73
N THR A 57 5.12 7.73 -17.48
CA THR A 57 4.69 9.08 -17.08
C THR A 57 3.77 9.72 -18.15
N GLY A 58 4.16 9.71 -19.42
CA GLY A 58 3.33 10.25 -20.49
C GLY A 58 2.01 9.50 -20.66
N THR A 59 1.99 8.19 -20.45
CA THR A 59 0.77 7.37 -20.54
C THR A 59 -0.19 7.65 -19.38
N ILE A 60 0.32 7.75 -18.15
CA ILE A 60 -0.53 8.04 -16.99
C ILE A 60 -1.05 9.49 -17.01
N ASP A 61 -0.28 10.46 -17.51
CA ASP A 61 -0.76 11.84 -17.67
C ASP A 61 -1.94 11.94 -18.64
N LYS A 62 -1.90 11.20 -19.75
CA LYS A 62 -3.04 11.15 -20.69
C LYS A 62 -4.29 10.57 -20.02
N ARG A 63 -4.13 9.51 -19.22
CA ARG A 63 -5.23 8.90 -18.46
C ARG A 63 -5.78 9.85 -17.39
N ILE A 64 -4.91 10.58 -16.68
CA ILE A 64 -5.32 11.60 -15.71
C ILE A 64 -6.11 12.71 -16.38
N LYS A 65 -5.64 13.22 -17.53
CA LYS A 65 -6.35 14.26 -18.30
C LYS A 65 -7.74 13.78 -18.74
N ALA A 66 -7.84 12.57 -19.28
CA ALA A 66 -9.12 11.99 -19.69
C ALA A 66 -10.07 11.78 -18.50
N ALA A 67 -9.58 11.24 -17.38
CA ALA A 67 -10.38 11.05 -16.17
C ALA A 67 -10.81 12.38 -15.56
N ALA A 68 -9.94 13.40 -15.56
CA ALA A 68 -10.28 14.74 -15.10
C ALA A 68 -11.37 15.38 -15.97
N ALA A 69 -11.27 15.27 -17.29
CA ALA A 69 -12.31 15.75 -18.21
C ALA A 69 -13.64 15.01 -17.97
N LYS A 70 -13.61 13.69 -17.74
CA LYS A 70 -14.82 12.90 -17.42
C LYS A 70 -15.46 13.35 -16.10
N ALA A 71 -14.66 13.53 -15.05
CA ALA A 71 -15.15 13.99 -13.74
C ALA A 71 -15.69 15.43 -13.80
N GLN A 72 -15.08 16.29 -14.62
CA GLN A 72 -15.58 17.67 -14.82
C GLN A 72 -16.87 17.70 -15.66
N ALA A 73 -16.98 16.86 -16.68
CA ALA A 73 -18.19 16.75 -17.49
C ALA A 73 -19.36 16.14 -16.71
N ASN A 74 -19.06 15.24 -15.76
CA ASN A 74 -20.04 14.58 -14.90
C ASN A 74 -19.69 14.77 -13.42
N PRO A 75 -19.86 15.99 -12.87
CA PRO A 75 -19.39 16.31 -11.51
C PRO A 75 -20.13 15.55 -10.41
N LYS A 76 -21.29 14.95 -10.72
CA LYS A 76 -22.09 14.12 -9.80
C LYS A 76 -21.85 12.61 -9.96
N ASP A 77 -20.91 12.20 -10.81
CA ASP A 77 -20.53 10.79 -10.97
C ASP A 77 -19.42 10.45 -9.94
N PRO A 78 -19.74 9.74 -8.84
CA PRO A 78 -18.74 9.39 -7.83
C PRO A 78 -17.64 8.49 -8.40
N ASP A 79 -17.93 7.63 -9.38
CA ASP A 79 -16.95 6.73 -9.96
C ASP A 79 -15.93 7.48 -10.80
N ALA A 80 -16.33 8.58 -11.46
CA ALA A 80 -15.41 9.45 -12.18
C ALA A 80 -14.37 10.09 -11.23
N TRP A 81 -14.80 10.52 -10.05
CA TRP A 81 -13.91 11.09 -9.02
C TRP A 81 -13.00 10.04 -8.39
N ALA A 82 -13.52 8.84 -8.07
CA ALA A 82 -12.71 7.72 -7.58
C ALA A 82 -11.63 7.30 -8.61
N GLN A 83 -12.01 7.21 -9.89
CA GLN A 83 -11.06 6.91 -10.97
C GLN A 83 -9.96 7.96 -11.04
N LEU A 84 -10.31 9.24 -10.97
CA LEU A 84 -9.35 10.34 -10.98
C LEU A 84 -8.40 10.29 -9.77
N ALA A 85 -8.93 10.03 -8.57
CA ALA A 85 -8.14 9.89 -7.34
C ALA A 85 -7.12 8.74 -7.47
N SER A 86 -7.56 7.58 -7.95
CA SER A 86 -6.69 6.40 -8.14
C SER A 86 -5.51 6.69 -9.09
N LEU A 87 -5.76 7.36 -10.22
CA LEU A 87 -4.74 7.66 -11.22
C LEU A 87 -3.74 8.71 -10.70
N ARG A 88 -4.23 9.71 -9.97
CA ARG A 88 -3.35 10.74 -9.36
C ARG A 88 -2.46 10.16 -8.27
N TYR A 89 -2.99 9.24 -7.45
CA TYR A 89 -2.20 8.52 -6.47
C TYR A 89 -1.10 7.69 -7.14
N GLN A 90 -1.45 6.92 -8.18
CA GLN A 90 -0.47 6.14 -8.94
C GLN A 90 0.63 7.02 -9.54
N ARG A 91 0.27 8.19 -10.08
CA ARG A 91 1.29 9.14 -10.58
C ARG A 91 2.17 9.65 -9.45
N ALA A 92 1.63 9.97 -8.28
CA ALA A 92 2.45 10.36 -7.13
C ALA A 92 3.50 9.29 -6.77
N GLY A 93 3.17 8.00 -6.93
CA GLY A 93 4.11 6.90 -6.66
C GLY A 93 5.22 6.71 -7.70
N ILE A 94 5.06 7.19 -8.93
CA ILE A 94 6.04 6.99 -10.03
C ILE A 94 7.25 7.92 -9.88
N ASP A 95 7.00 9.20 -9.62
CA ASP A 95 8.02 10.25 -9.64
C ASP A 95 7.93 11.18 -8.42
N GLY A 96 7.19 10.77 -7.39
CA GLY A 96 7.01 11.52 -6.15
C GLY A 96 7.73 10.95 -4.94
N ILE A 97 8.32 9.75 -5.03
CA ILE A 97 9.07 9.10 -3.94
C ILE A 97 10.56 9.41 -4.11
N GLY A 98 11.21 9.81 -3.02
CA GLY A 98 12.66 10.06 -3.02
C GLY A 98 13.45 8.78 -3.24
N ALA A 99 14.60 8.87 -3.91
CA ALA A 99 15.45 7.71 -4.21
C ALA A 99 15.98 7.02 -2.94
N ASP A 100 16.10 7.76 -1.83
CA ASP A 100 16.86 7.31 -0.66
C ASP A 100 15.98 6.83 0.52
N ASP A 101 14.78 7.39 0.71
CA ASP A 101 14.06 7.24 2.00
C ASP A 101 12.63 6.65 1.90
N ILE A 102 12.14 6.22 0.73
CA ILE A 102 10.75 5.71 0.53
C ILE A 102 9.68 6.72 1.03
N THR A 103 10.07 7.99 1.23
CA THR A 103 9.18 9.07 1.63
C THR A 103 8.79 9.90 0.41
N TYR A 104 7.59 10.47 0.45
CA TYR A 104 7.17 11.38 -0.61
C TYR A 104 7.96 12.69 -0.52
N THR A 105 8.61 13.05 -1.62
CA THR A 105 9.22 14.37 -1.83
C THR A 105 8.16 15.46 -1.75
N ALA A 106 8.55 16.74 -1.63
CA ALA A 106 7.61 17.86 -1.68
C ALA A 106 6.70 17.83 -2.93
N LYS A 107 7.27 17.47 -4.10
CA LYS A 107 6.51 17.29 -5.35
C LYS A 107 5.56 16.08 -5.27
N GLY A 108 6.00 14.99 -4.66
CA GLY A 108 5.16 13.82 -4.40
C GLY A 108 3.96 14.16 -3.51
N LYS A 109 4.18 14.91 -2.43
CA LYS A 109 3.11 15.38 -1.53
C LYS A 109 2.10 16.27 -2.23
N GLN A 110 2.54 17.16 -3.13
CA GLN A 110 1.62 17.95 -3.96
C GLN A 110 0.75 17.07 -4.88
N LYS A 111 1.32 16.00 -5.46
CA LYS A 111 0.55 15.05 -6.28
C LYS A 111 -0.42 14.22 -5.44
N LEU A 112 -0.03 13.83 -4.23
CA LEU A 112 -0.94 13.19 -3.27
C LEU A 112 -2.08 14.11 -2.84
N ALA A 113 -1.84 15.41 -2.70
CA ALA A 113 -2.89 16.39 -2.43
C ALA A 113 -3.92 16.42 -3.58
N LEU A 114 -3.48 16.38 -4.85
CA LEU A 114 -4.40 16.29 -5.98
C LEU A 114 -5.23 14.99 -5.99
N ALA A 115 -4.65 13.88 -5.52
CA ALA A 115 -5.38 12.62 -5.36
C ALA A 115 -6.42 12.72 -4.23
N THR A 116 -6.03 13.34 -3.12
CA THR A 116 -6.87 13.65 -1.96
C THR A 116 -8.06 14.51 -2.36
N ASP A 117 -7.85 15.57 -3.13
CA ASP A 117 -8.91 16.47 -3.61
C ASP A 117 -9.97 15.75 -4.47
N ALA A 118 -9.57 14.74 -5.24
CA ALA A 118 -10.49 13.95 -6.04
C ALA A 118 -11.22 12.91 -5.19
N TRP A 119 -10.53 12.33 -4.19
CA TRP A 119 -11.13 11.39 -3.26
C TRP A 119 -12.18 12.06 -2.37
N GLU A 120 -11.91 13.27 -1.89
CA GLU A 120 -12.87 14.03 -1.09
C GLU A 120 -14.12 14.37 -1.90
N ARG A 121 -13.96 14.78 -3.16
CA ARG A 121 -15.12 14.96 -4.06
C ARG A 121 -15.89 13.67 -4.29
N HIS A 122 -15.24 12.51 -4.33
CA HIS A 122 -15.94 11.23 -4.39
C HIS A 122 -16.76 10.99 -3.13
N LEU A 123 -16.20 11.25 -1.94
CA LEU A 123 -16.91 11.06 -0.66
C LEU A 123 -18.03 12.09 -0.43
N ASP A 124 -17.86 13.34 -0.89
CA ASP A 124 -18.87 14.41 -0.79
C ASP A 124 -20.15 14.09 -1.59
N LEU A 125 -20.06 13.18 -2.54
CA LEU A 125 -21.20 12.68 -3.31
C LEU A 125 -21.97 11.55 -2.61
N ASP A 126 -21.54 11.17 -1.40
CA ASP A 126 -22.15 10.11 -0.57
C ASP A 126 -22.41 8.82 -1.36
N PRO A 127 -21.37 8.21 -1.96
CA PRO A 127 -21.53 7.01 -2.76
C PRO A 127 -22.01 5.87 -1.87
N GLU A 128 -23.03 5.13 -2.32
CA GLU A 128 -23.57 3.97 -1.59
C GLU A 128 -22.47 2.98 -1.19
N LYS A 129 -21.45 2.82 -2.04
CA LYS A 129 -20.26 2.02 -1.79
C LYS A 129 -19.01 2.79 -2.22
N PRO A 130 -18.29 3.43 -1.29
CA PRO A 130 -17.03 4.09 -1.61
C PRO A 130 -16.01 3.09 -2.23
N ASP A 131 -15.16 3.54 -3.16
CA ASP A 131 -14.17 2.64 -3.78
C ASP A 131 -13.09 2.23 -2.76
N VAL A 132 -13.18 0.99 -2.29
CA VAL A 132 -12.30 0.40 -1.27
C VAL A 132 -10.83 0.41 -1.69
N ARG A 133 -10.53 0.25 -2.99
CA ARG A 133 -9.14 0.28 -3.47
C ARG A 133 -8.58 1.69 -3.34
N VAL A 134 -9.37 2.70 -3.65
CA VAL A 134 -8.97 4.10 -3.46
C VAL A 134 -8.82 4.40 -1.98
N ALA A 135 -9.73 3.93 -1.12
CA ALA A 135 -9.58 4.05 0.32
C ALA A 135 -8.25 3.46 0.83
N LYS A 136 -7.85 2.27 0.37
CA LYS A 136 -6.53 1.67 0.69
C LYS A 136 -5.37 2.56 0.26
N PHE A 137 -5.43 3.17 -0.91
CA PHE A 137 -4.43 4.15 -1.35
C PHE A 137 -4.40 5.37 -0.45
N MET A 138 -5.56 5.86 -0.02
CA MET A 138 -5.67 7.05 0.81
C MET A 138 -5.17 6.82 2.24
N VAL A 139 -5.34 5.63 2.83
CA VAL A 139 -4.68 5.28 4.11
C VAL A 139 -3.17 5.51 4.03
N GLN A 140 -2.53 5.10 2.92
CA GLN A 140 -1.10 5.30 2.69
C GLN A 140 -0.76 6.76 2.36
N ALA A 141 -1.59 7.44 1.55
CA ALA A 141 -1.40 8.84 1.21
C ALA A 141 -1.41 9.72 2.48
N TYR A 142 -2.30 9.43 3.41
CA TYR A 142 -2.48 10.19 4.65
C TYR A 142 -1.53 9.80 5.78
N ALA A 143 -0.74 8.74 5.60
CA ALA A 143 0.28 8.35 6.57
C ALA A 143 1.39 9.41 6.72
N LYS A 144 2.21 9.27 7.76
CA LYS A 144 3.33 10.17 8.08
C LYS A 144 4.32 10.34 6.91
N THR A 145 4.55 9.28 6.13
CA THR A 145 5.45 9.30 4.97
C THR A 145 4.86 10.02 3.75
N GLY A 146 3.54 10.23 3.72
CA GLY A 146 2.80 10.94 2.69
C GLY A 146 2.51 12.39 3.09
N ILE A 147 1.23 12.74 3.15
CA ILE A 147 0.76 14.10 3.47
C ILE A 147 0.34 14.30 4.93
N GLU A 148 0.53 13.29 5.78
CA GLU A 148 0.37 13.38 7.24
C GLU A 148 -0.99 13.97 7.68
N GLN A 149 -2.07 13.30 7.28
CA GLN A 149 -3.44 13.68 7.64
C GLN A 149 -4.10 12.55 8.44
N PRO A 150 -3.73 12.38 9.72
CA PRO A 150 -4.06 11.17 10.47
C PRO A 150 -5.57 10.97 10.64
N ALA A 151 -6.35 12.04 10.82
CA ALA A 151 -7.81 11.96 10.89
C ALA A 151 -8.44 11.42 9.59
N LYS A 152 -7.92 11.80 8.42
CA LYS A 152 -8.39 11.26 7.13
C LYS A 152 -7.90 9.84 6.88
N ALA A 153 -6.72 9.47 7.41
CA ALA A 153 -6.25 8.08 7.40
C ALA A 153 -7.22 7.16 8.16
N VAL A 154 -7.75 7.62 9.31
CA VAL A 154 -8.78 6.90 10.08
C VAL A 154 -10.05 6.72 9.24
N GLN A 155 -10.57 7.79 8.62
CA GLN A 155 -11.78 7.71 7.77
C GLN A 155 -11.60 6.75 6.59
N ALA A 156 -10.46 6.82 5.89
CA ALA A 156 -10.15 5.90 4.80
C ALA A 156 -10.05 4.45 5.30
N MET A 157 -9.44 4.22 6.47
CA MET A 157 -9.33 2.88 7.05
C MET A 157 -10.69 2.33 7.50
N GLN A 158 -11.61 3.17 7.98
CA GLN A 158 -12.98 2.75 8.30
C GLN A 158 -13.73 2.22 7.07
N ILE A 159 -13.51 2.84 5.90
CA ILE A 159 -14.06 2.32 4.63
C ILE A 159 -13.46 0.96 4.29
N VAL A 160 -12.16 0.79 4.49
CA VAL A 160 -11.47 -0.49 4.24
C VAL A 160 -11.96 -1.58 5.19
N THR A 161 -12.11 -1.29 6.48
CA THR A 161 -12.56 -2.27 7.47
C THR A 161 -14.04 -2.62 7.30
N ALA A 162 -14.89 -1.65 6.97
CA ALA A 162 -16.32 -1.88 6.75
C ALA A 162 -16.61 -2.74 5.52
N ALA A 163 -15.71 -2.75 4.53
CA ALA A 163 -15.86 -3.53 3.31
C ALA A 163 -15.26 -4.95 3.40
N GLU A 164 -14.56 -5.29 4.48
CA GLU A 164 -13.94 -6.61 4.64
C GLU A 164 -14.98 -7.65 5.08
N ASP A 165 -15.08 -8.75 4.34
CA ASP A 165 -15.93 -9.89 4.65
C ASP A 165 -15.15 -11.21 4.42
N PRO A 166 -14.91 -12.03 5.46
CA PRO A 166 -15.32 -11.84 6.85
C PRO A 166 -14.52 -10.74 7.58
N PRO A 167 -15.06 -10.11 8.64
CA PRO A 167 -14.35 -9.12 9.43
C PRO A 167 -12.99 -9.60 9.93
N SER A 168 -11.96 -8.76 9.79
CA SER A 168 -10.57 -9.10 10.12
C SER A 168 -10.08 -8.42 11.39
N SER A 169 -9.67 -9.22 12.38
CA SER A 169 -9.02 -8.74 13.62
C SER A 169 -7.84 -7.79 13.32
N ASN A 170 -7.02 -8.15 12.33
CA ASN A 170 -5.84 -7.37 11.95
C ASN A 170 -6.19 -6.01 11.33
N LEU A 171 -7.27 -5.91 10.55
CA LEU A 171 -7.71 -4.62 10.00
C LEU A 171 -8.25 -3.71 11.10
N TYR A 172 -9.00 -4.25 12.06
CA TYR A 172 -9.45 -3.47 13.22
C TYR A 172 -8.29 -3.04 14.13
N ALA A 173 -7.27 -3.88 14.30
CA ALA A 173 -6.06 -3.50 15.06
C ALA A 173 -5.32 -2.32 14.39
N GLN A 174 -5.20 -2.34 13.06
CA GLN A 174 -4.63 -1.24 12.28
C GLN A 174 -5.48 0.04 12.37
N LEU A 175 -6.82 -0.08 12.32
CA LEU A 175 -7.71 1.06 12.52
C LEU A 175 -7.53 1.67 13.92
N ALA A 176 -7.40 0.84 14.96
CA ALA A 176 -7.15 1.30 16.32
C ALA A 176 -5.82 2.07 16.42
N GLN A 177 -4.74 1.54 15.83
CA GLN A 177 -3.44 2.20 15.79
C GLN A 177 -3.50 3.57 15.09
N LEU A 178 -4.16 3.65 13.93
CA LEU A 178 -4.34 4.90 13.20
C LEU A 178 -5.15 5.91 14.02
N ALA A 179 -6.24 5.46 14.67
CA ALA A 179 -7.09 6.30 15.50
C ALA A 179 -6.35 6.85 16.73
N TYR A 180 -5.57 6.02 17.43
CA TYR A 180 -4.73 6.49 18.52
C TYR A 180 -3.65 7.48 18.05
N THR A 181 -3.06 7.25 16.87
CA THR A 181 -2.11 8.21 16.26
C THR A 181 -2.78 9.54 15.93
N ALA A 182 -4.05 9.50 15.48
CA ALA A 182 -4.89 10.67 15.25
C ALA A 182 -5.45 11.31 16.54
N LYS A 183 -5.09 10.78 17.72
CA LYS A 183 -5.68 11.12 19.03
C LYS A 183 -7.22 10.94 19.09
N ASP A 184 -7.81 10.19 18.16
CA ASP A 184 -9.21 9.77 18.19
C ASP A 184 -9.35 8.53 19.08
N LEU A 185 -9.40 8.76 20.39
CA LEU A 185 -9.48 7.70 21.38
C LEU A 185 -10.76 6.89 21.27
N ARG A 186 -11.89 7.53 20.91
CA ARG A 186 -13.18 6.85 20.82
C ARG A 186 -13.20 5.83 19.70
N THR A 187 -12.76 6.23 18.50
CA THR A 187 -12.65 5.29 17.37
C THR A 187 -11.59 4.22 17.65
N GLY A 188 -10.49 4.61 18.31
CA GLY A 188 -9.43 3.69 18.71
C GLY A 188 -9.90 2.59 19.64
N ASP A 189 -10.66 2.94 20.68
CA ASP A 189 -11.21 2.00 21.65
C ASP A 189 -12.20 1.02 20.99
N LEU A 190 -13.14 1.53 20.18
CA LEU A 190 -14.11 0.70 19.46
C LEU A 190 -13.43 -0.30 18.49
N ALA A 191 -12.42 0.17 17.75
CA ALA A 191 -11.66 -0.67 16.85
C ALA A 191 -10.80 -1.69 17.61
N ALA A 192 -10.20 -1.30 18.74
CA ALA A 192 -9.39 -2.18 19.57
C ALA A 192 -10.22 -3.32 20.17
N ASP A 193 -11.40 -3.01 20.71
CA ASP A 193 -12.32 -4.01 21.25
C ASP A 193 -12.73 -5.00 20.15
N LYS A 194 -13.08 -4.50 18.96
CA LYS A 194 -13.45 -5.36 17.83
C LYS A 194 -12.29 -6.23 17.34
N ALA A 195 -11.06 -5.68 17.32
CA ALA A 195 -9.86 -6.44 16.98
C ALA A 195 -9.65 -7.61 17.96
N VAL A 196 -9.79 -7.37 19.27
CA VAL A 196 -9.65 -8.40 20.31
C VAL A 196 -10.80 -9.40 20.27
N GLU A 197 -12.02 -8.98 19.97
CA GLU A 197 -13.17 -9.87 19.80
C GLU A 197 -12.93 -10.90 18.69
N LEU A 198 -12.40 -10.44 17.55
CA LEU A 198 -12.16 -11.24 16.33
C LEU A 198 -10.85 -12.06 16.36
N ALA A 199 -9.95 -11.81 17.31
CA ALA A 199 -8.67 -12.52 17.38
C ALA A 199 -8.85 -13.96 17.88
N ASP A 200 -7.90 -14.84 17.55
CA ASP A 200 -7.82 -16.17 18.13
C ASP A 200 -7.67 -16.07 19.66
N ASP A 201 -8.32 -16.97 20.42
CA ASP A 201 -8.35 -16.92 21.88
C ASP A 201 -6.96 -16.87 22.54
N LYS A 202 -5.98 -17.54 21.93
CA LYS A 202 -4.57 -17.54 22.36
C LYS A 202 -3.90 -16.16 22.24
N ASP A 203 -4.36 -15.32 21.31
CA ASP A 203 -3.74 -14.04 20.95
C ASP A 203 -4.47 -12.84 21.58
N LYS A 204 -5.73 -13.01 22.01
CA LYS A 204 -6.56 -11.93 22.59
C LYS A 204 -5.86 -11.13 23.68
N LYS A 205 -5.21 -11.81 24.63
CA LYS A 205 -4.51 -11.15 25.75
C LYS A 205 -3.33 -10.31 25.25
N GLN A 206 -2.51 -10.87 24.35
CA GLN A 206 -1.37 -10.17 23.79
C GLN A 206 -1.81 -8.97 22.95
N LEU A 207 -2.83 -9.14 22.10
CA LEU A 207 -3.37 -8.07 21.27
C LEU A 207 -3.94 -6.93 22.13
N ARG A 208 -4.70 -7.25 23.19
CA ARG A 208 -5.22 -6.24 24.12
C ARG A 208 -4.09 -5.43 24.76
N THR A 209 -3.07 -6.10 25.31
CA THR A 209 -1.92 -5.41 25.91
C THR A 209 -1.18 -4.54 24.91
N ALA A 210 -1.02 -4.97 23.66
CA ALA A 210 -0.39 -4.17 22.61
C ALA A 210 -1.20 -2.89 22.29
N LEU A 211 -2.52 -3.01 22.16
CA LEU A 211 -3.42 -1.89 21.86
C LEU A 211 -3.54 -0.90 23.03
N GLU A 212 -3.56 -1.40 24.27
CA GLU A 212 -3.46 -0.55 25.48
C GLU A 212 -2.15 0.23 25.52
N GLY A 213 -1.04 -0.40 25.12
CA GLY A 213 0.25 0.26 24.98
C GLY A 213 0.24 1.41 23.96
N LEU A 214 -0.46 1.23 22.83
CA LEU A 214 -0.64 2.29 21.82
C LEU A 214 -1.52 3.43 22.34
N LYS A 215 -2.63 3.11 23.03
CA LYS A 215 -3.47 4.11 23.67
C LYS A 215 -2.69 4.95 24.69
N ALA A 216 -1.90 4.29 25.54
CA ALA A 216 -1.08 4.97 26.53
C ALA A 216 -0.04 5.91 25.88
N GLN A 217 0.51 5.55 24.71
CA GLN A 217 1.39 6.44 23.94
C GLN A 217 0.63 7.65 23.37
N ALA A 218 -0.59 7.44 22.87
CA ALA A 218 -1.42 8.53 22.35
C ALA A 218 -1.80 9.56 23.42
N LEU A 219 -1.95 9.13 24.68
CA LEU A 219 -2.24 10.02 25.81
C LEU A 219 -1.04 10.84 26.30
N LYS A 220 0.19 10.50 25.88
CA LYS A 220 1.37 11.30 26.24
C LYS A 220 1.35 12.62 25.45
N PRO A 221 1.69 13.75 26.09
CA PRO A 221 1.91 15.01 25.38
C PRO A 221 3.08 14.87 24.41
N ASP A 222 2.94 15.44 23.22
CA ASP A 222 3.97 15.34 22.18
C ASP A 222 5.24 16.06 22.67
N ALA A 223 6.38 15.36 22.67
CA ALA A 223 7.64 15.83 23.25
C ALA A 223 8.34 16.97 22.46
N THR A 224 7.61 17.72 21.62
CA THR A 224 8.16 18.77 20.74
C THR A 224 7.69 20.18 21.07
N THR A 225 7.06 20.41 22.22
CA THR A 225 6.80 21.79 22.73
C THR A 225 7.69 22.13 23.93
N THR A 226 9.01 22.00 23.74
CA THR A 226 10.04 22.65 24.57
C THR A 226 11.16 23.06 23.60
N ALA A 227 11.50 24.34 23.38
CA ALA A 227 11.55 25.45 24.32
C ALA A 227 11.25 26.82 23.67
N PRO A 228 10.82 27.81 24.48
CA PRO A 228 10.77 29.22 24.12
C PRO A 228 12.11 29.92 24.38
N SER A 229 12.48 30.85 23.48
CA SER A 229 13.21 32.13 23.64
C SER A 229 14.07 32.41 22.41
#